data_AF-A0A1D6L744-F1
#
_entry.id   AF-A0A1D6L744-F1
#
_cell.length_a   1.000
_cell.length_b   1.000
_cell.length_c   1.000
_cell.angle_alpha   90.00
_cell.angle_beta   90.00
_cell.angle_gamma   90.00
#
_symmetry.space_group_name_H-M   'P 1'
#
loop_
_entity.id
_entity.type
_entity.pdbx_description
1 polymer ?
#
loop_
_entity_poly.entity_id
_entity_poly.type
_entity_poly.pdbx_seq_one_letter_code
_entity_poly.pdbx_strand_id
1 'polypeptide(L)'
;MCMSIFSALVKADNKSDRPDPPAGFSKITTSEAEKAVSGNLCRCTGYRPIVDTCKSFASDVDLEDLGLNCFWKKGEEPAEVSRLPGYNSGAVCTFPEFLKSEIKSTMKQVNDVPIAASGDGWYHPKSIEELHRLFDSSWFDDSSVKIVASNTGSGVYKDQDLYDKYIDIKGIPELSVINKNDKGIELGSVVSISKAIEVLSDGNLVFRKIADHLNKVASPFVRNTATIGGNIMMAQRLPFESDVATVLLAAGSTVTVQVASKRLCFTLEEFLEQPPCDSRTLLLSIFIPEWGSDYVTFETFRAAPRPFGNAVSYVNSAFLARTSGSLLIEDICLAFGAYGVDHAIRAKKVEDFLKGKSLSSFVILEAIKLLKDTVSPSEGTTHHEYRVSLAVSFLFSFLSSLANSSSAPSNIDTPNGSYTHETGSNVDSPERHIKVDSNDLPIRSRQEMVFSDEYKPVGKPIKKVGAEIQASGEAVYVDDIPAPKDCLYGAFIYSTHPHAHVRSINFKSSLASQKVITVITAKDIPSGGENIGSSFLMQGEALFADPIAEFAGQNIGVVVMFL
;
A
#
# COMPACT_ATOMS: atom_id res chain seq x y z
N MET A 1 -4.06 0.62 -15.41
CA MET A 1 -4.97 1.67 -15.95
C MET A 1 -6.27 1.03 -16.40
N CYS A 2 -6.35 0.38 -17.58
CA CYS A 2 -7.59 -0.23 -18.10
C CYS A 2 -8.27 -1.17 -17.09
N MET A 3 -7.53 -2.14 -16.54
CA MET A 3 -8.09 -3.06 -15.53
C MET A 3 -8.55 -2.36 -14.26
N SER A 4 -7.85 -1.29 -13.86
CA SER A 4 -8.14 -0.53 -12.64
C SER A 4 -9.46 0.23 -12.76
N ILE A 5 -9.67 0.94 -13.88
CA ILE A 5 -10.97 1.59 -14.14
C ILE A 5 -12.06 0.56 -14.37
N PHE A 6 -11.81 -0.52 -15.11
CA PHE A 6 -12.78 -1.60 -15.33
C PHE A 6 -13.29 -2.20 -14.01
N SER A 7 -12.38 -2.56 -13.09
CA SER A 7 -12.79 -3.06 -11.77
C SER A 7 -13.60 -2.03 -10.97
N ALA A 8 -13.30 -0.74 -11.09
CA ALA A 8 -14.05 0.32 -10.42
C ALA A 8 -15.46 0.48 -11.00
N LEU A 9 -15.61 0.43 -12.33
CA LEU A 9 -16.91 0.48 -13.02
C LEU A 9 -17.79 -0.70 -12.58
N VAL A 10 -17.27 -1.93 -12.63
CA VAL A 10 -17.99 -3.13 -12.20
C VAL A 10 -18.40 -3.04 -10.72
N LYS A 11 -17.53 -2.51 -9.85
CA LYS A 11 -17.87 -2.32 -8.43
C LYS A 11 -18.96 -1.28 -8.25
N ALA A 12 -18.92 -0.17 -8.99
CA ALA A 12 -19.89 0.91 -8.88
C ALA A 12 -21.26 0.49 -9.41
N ASP A 13 -21.34 -0.24 -10.52
CA ASP A 13 -22.61 -0.66 -11.11
C ASP A 13 -23.34 -1.73 -10.29
N ASN A 14 -22.60 -2.50 -9.49
CA ASN A 14 -23.17 -3.46 -8.53
C ASN A 14 -23.74 -2.81 -7.26
N LYS A 15 -23.59 -1.49 -7.07
CA LYS A 15 -24.18 -0.77 -5.94
C LYS A 15 -25.67 -0.53 -6.17
N SER A 16 -26.50 -1.23 -5.40
CA SER A 16 -27.97 -1.16 -5.50
C SER A 16 -28.58 0.14 -4.95
N ASP A 17 -27.83 0.87 -4.11
CA ASP A 17 -28.24 2.09 -3.43
C ASP A 17 -28.11 3.36 -4.29
N ARG A 18 -27.54 3.25 -5.50
CA ARG A 18 -27.37 4.37 -6.42
C ARG A 18 -28.38 4.35 -7.56
N PRO A 19 -28.92 5.53 -7.96
CA PRO A 19 -29.83 5.64 -9.10
C PRO A 19 -29.14 5.16 -10.38
N ASP A 20 -29.93 4.70 -11.34
CA ASP A 20 -29.41 4.30 -12.65
C ASP A 20 -28.94 5.54 -13.42
N PRO A 21 -27.72 5.50 -14.01
CA PRO A 21 -27.17 6.62 -14.75
C PRO A 21 -27.83 6.72 -16.14
N PRO A 22 -27.67 7.85 -16.85
CA PRO A 22 -28.06 7.96 -18.25
C PRO A 22 -27.36 6.89 -19.11
N ALA A 23 -27.97 6.54 -20.25
CA ALA A 23 -27.40 5.56 -21.18
C ALA A 23 -25.98 5.99 -21.62
N GLY A 24 -25.03 5.05 -21.59
CA GLY A 24 -23.63 5.30 -21.92
C GLY A 24 -22.74 5.68 -20.73
N PHE A 25 -23.28 5.76 -19.50
CA PHE A 25 -22.54 6.08 -18.28
C PHE A 25 -22.63 4.96 -17.23
N SER A 26 -21.72 4.98 -16.26
CA SER A 26 -21.68 4.08 -15.09
C SER A 26 -22.17 4.80 -13.83
N LYS A 27 -22.53 4.04 -12.79
CA LYS A 27 -22.84 4.55 -11.43
C LYS A 27 -21.61 5.09 -10.68
N ILE A 28 -20.43 5.07 -11.31
CA ILE A 28 -19.19 5.59 -10.75
C ILE A 28 -19.26 7.12 -10.62
N THR A 29 -18.66 7.67 -9.56
CA THR A 29 -18.48 9.13 -9.45
C THR A 29 -17.15 9.57 -10.05
N THR A 30 -17.04 10.85 -10.39
CA THR A 30 -15.79 11.46 -10.88
C THR A 30 -14.62 11.24 -9.90
N SER A 31 -14.88 11.31 -8.59
CA SER A 31 -13.88 11.04 -7.54
C SER A 31 -13.45 9.58 -7.49
N GLU A 32 -14.41 8.65 -7.60
CA GLU A 32 -14.10 7.21 -7.64
C GLU A 32 -13.28 6.84 -8.88
N ALA A 33 -13.61 7.43 -10.04
CA ALA A 33 -12.89 7.20 -11.29
C ALA A 33 -11.43 7.68 -11.23
N GLU A 34 -11.18 8.85 -10.63
CA GLU A 34 -9.82 9.36 -10.41
C GLU A 34 -9.06 8.50 -9.38
N LYS A 35 -9.69 8.17 -8.26
CA LYS A 35 -9.11 7.31 -7.21
C LYS A 35 -8.79 5.91 -7.74
N ALA A 36 -9.55 5.38 -8.70
CA ALA A 36 -9.35 4.05 -9.27
C ALA A 36 -7.97 3.86 -9.94
N VAL A 37 -7.41 4.91 -10.54
CA VAL A 37 -6.12 4.86 -11.25
C VAL A 37 -4.95 5.45 -10.45
N SER A 38 -5.20 5.98 -9.24
CA SER A 38 -4.17 6.56 -8.36
C SER A 38 -3.06 5.59 -7.96
N GLY A 39 -3.34 4.29 -8.01
CA GLY A 39 -2.40 3.22 -7.71
C GLY A 39 -1.47 2.84 -8.87
N ASN A 40 -1.66 3.40 -10.06
CA ASN A 40 -0.93 3.04 -11.27
C ASN A 40 0.11 4.09 -11.61
N LEU A 41 1.27 3.66 -12.12
CA LEU A 41 2.31 4.56 -12.59
C LEU A 41 2.29 4.68 -14.12
N CYS A 42 2.47 5.90 -14.62
CA CYS A 42 2.69 6.19 -16.03
C CYS A 42 3.81 7.21 -16.18
N ARG A 43 4.81 6.90 -17.01
CA ARG A 43 5.96 7.76 -17.24
C ARG A 43 5.78 8.74 -18.40
N CYS A 44 4.83 8.47 -19.30
CA CYS A 44 4.71 9.18 -20.58
C CYS A 44 3.65 10.29 -20.59
N THR A 45 2.48 10.05 -20.02
CA THR A 45 1.29 10.88 -20.30
C THR A 45 1.09 12.05 -19.35
N GLY A 46 1.79 12.07 -18.22
CA GLY A 46 1.53 13.01 -17.13
C GLY A 46 0.14 12.85 -16.49
N TYR A 47 -0.49 11.68 -16.64
CA TYR A 47 -1.81 11.27 -16.10
C TYR A 47 -3.05 12.02 -16.58
N ARG A 48 -2.95 13.32 -16.87
CA ARG A 48 -4.08 14.16 -17.31
C ARG A 48 -5.00 13.48 -18.34
N PRO A 49 -4.52 12.97 -19.50
CA PRO A 49 -5.44 12.34 -20.46
C PRO A 49 -6.07 11.05 -19.95
N ILE A 50 -5.39 10.32 -19.06
CA ILE A 50 -5.91 9.07 -18.48
C ILE A 50 -7.05 9.38 -17.52
N VAL A 51 -6.86 10.37 -16.65
CA VAL A 51 -7.86 10.80 -15.67
C VAL A 51 -9.07 11.38 -16.39
N ASP A 52 -8.89 12.22 -17.41
CA ASP A 52 -9.99 12.74 -18.24
C ASP A 52 -10.85 11.59 -18.80
N THR A 53 -10.22 10.57 -19.40
CA THR A 53 -10.94 9.38 -19.91
C THR A 53 -11.62 8.56 -18.80
N CYS A 54 -11.06 8.48 -17.60
CA CYS A 54 -11.71 7.77 -16.50
C CYS A 54 -12.97 8.53 -16.03
N LYS A 55 -12.88 9.85 -15.94
CA LYS A 55 -13.99 10.71 -15.52
C LYS A 55 -15.16 10.68 -16.51
N SER A 56 -14.91 10.48 -17.81
CA SER A 56 -15.96 10.42 -18.83
C SER A 56 -16.96 9.27 -18.66
N PHE A 57 -16.70 8.29 -17.79
CA PHE A 57 -17.67 7.25 -17.45
C PHE A 57 -18.67 7.66 -16.37
N ALA A 58 -18.39 8.72 -15.62
CA ALA A 58 -19.21 9.17 -14.50
C ALA A 58 -20.32 10.10 -14.99
N SER A 59 -21.54 9.94 -14.49
CA SER A 59 -22.65 10.83 -14.88
C SER A 59 -22.64 12.20 -14.20
N ASP A 60 -21.77 12.38 -13.19
CA ASP A 60 -21.59 13.65 -12.45
C ASP A 60 -20.48 14.54 -13.05
N VAL A 61 -19.90 14.14 -14.19
CA VAL A 61 -18.87 14.90 -14.89
C VAL A 61 -19.48 15.85 -15.92
N ASP A 62 -18.88 17.03 -16.04
CA ASP A 62 -19.05 17.89 -17.21
C ASP A 62 -18.07 17.41 -18.31
N LEU A 63 -18.60 16.93 -19.44
CA LEU A 63 -17.78 16.34 -20.51
C LEU A 63 -17.04 17.42 -21.32
N GLU A 64 -17.58 18.63 -21.37
CA GLU A 64 -17.03 19.81 -22.03
C GLU A 64 -15.76 20.30 -21.31
N ASP A 65 -15.65 19.98 -20.02
CA ASP A 65 -14.46 20.20 -19.20
C ASP A 65 -13.33 19.19 -19.46
N LEU A 66 -13.56 18.11 -20.20
CA LEU A 66 -12.55 17.08 -20.44
C LEU A 66 -11.72 17.37 -21.70
N GLY A 67 -10.42 17.02 -21.67
CA GLY A 67 -9.49 17.22 -22.79
C GLY A 67 -9.60 16.19 -23.92
N LEU A 68 -10.82 15.74 -24.26
CA LEU A 68 -11.10 14.64 -25.22
C LEU A 68 -11.10 15.11 -26.69
N ASN A 69 -10.05 15.86 -27.06
CA ASN A 69 -9.98 16.62 -28.30
C ASN A 69 -10.07 15.83 -29.61
N CYS A 70 -9.84 14.52 -29.59
CA CYS A 70 -10.05 13.65 -30.75
C CYS A 70 -11.52 13.41 -31.08
N PHE A 71 -12.44 13.71 -30.16
CA PHE A 71 -13.88 13.58 -30.33
C PHE A 71 -14.56 14.94 -30.55
N TRP A 72 -14.27 15.94 -29.72
CA TRP A 72 -14.74 17.34 -29.84
C TRP A 72 -13.75 18.30 -29.17
N LYS A 73 -13.79 19.59 -29.50
CA LYS A 73 -12.88 20.57 -28.87
C LYS A 73 -13.32 20.84 -27.43
N LYS A 74 -12.37 20.89 -26.49
CA LYS A 74 -12.67 21.32 -25.11
C LYS A 74 -13.33 22.71 -25.11
N GLY A 75 -14.46 22.86 -24.41
CA GLY A 75 -15.26 24.09 -24.35
C GLY A 75 -16.21 24.36 -25.52
N GLU A 76 -16.37 23.42 -26.46
CA GLU A 76 -17.49 23.43 -27.40
C GLU A 76 -18.74 22.82 -26.74
N GLU A 77 -19.81 23.62 -26.59
CA GLU A 77 -21.09 23.20 -26.01
C GLU A 77 -22.16 23.02 -27.10
N PRO A 78 -23.00 21.95 -27.05
CA PRO A 78 -22.91 20.81 -26.14
C PRO A 78 -21.89 19.76 -26.60
N ALA A 79 -21.34 18.99 -25.67
CA ALA A 79 -20.51 17.82 -25.97
C ALA A 79 -21.31 16.77 -26.78
N GLU A 80 -20.71 16.28 -27.86
CA GLU A 80 -21.32 15.23 -28.69
C GLU A 80 -21.03 13.83 -28.12
N VAL A 81 -21.78 13.44 -27.08
CA VAL A 81 -21.61 12.14 -26.38
C VAL A 81 -21.65 10.94 -27.34
N SER A 82 -22.44 11.01 -28.42
CA SER A 82 -22.53 9.97 -29.44
C SER A 82 -21.22 9.68 -30.18
N ARG A 83 -20.22 10.57 -30.10
CA ARG A 83 -18.87 10.34 -30.64
C ARG A 83 -18.03 9.44 -29.74
N LEU A 84 -18.38 9.31 -28.46
CA LEU A 84 -17.71 8.38 -27.55
C LEU A 84 -18.18 6.94 -27.80
N PRO A 85 -17.31 5.95 -27.57
CA PRO A 85 -17.76 4.57 -27.41
C PRO A 85 -18.75 4.47 -26.24
N GLY A 86 -19.94 3.93 -26.49
CA GLY A 86 -20.97 3.77 -25.44
C GLY A 86 -20.58 2.72 -24.41
N TYR A 87 -20.74 3.05 -23.12
CA TYR A 87 -20.60 2.09 -22.02
C TYR A 87 -21.91 1.32 -21.80
N ASN A 88 -21.82 0.01 -21.59
CA ASN A 88 -22.93 -0.86 -21.23
C ASN A 88 -22.52 -1.85 -20.15
N SER A 89 -23.08 -1.69 -18.95
CA SER A 89 -22.81 -2.53 -17.78
C SER A 89 -23.26 -3.99 -17.98
N GLY A 90 -24.29 -4.24 -18.79
CA GLY A 90 -24.81 -5.58 -19.08
C GLY A 90 -23.97 -6.40 -20.06
N ALA A 91 -23.01 -5.78 -20.74
CA ALA A 91 -22.08 -6.46 -21.65
C ALA A 91 -20.85 -7.05 -20.92
N VAL A 92 -20.74 -6.82 -19.61
CA VAL A 92 -19.61 -7.29 -18.81
C VAL A 92 -19.72 -8.80 -18.57
N CYS A 93 -18.59 -9.50 -18.69
CA CYS A 93 -18.49 -10.95 -18.50
C CYS A 93 -19.10 -11.38 -17.15
N THR A 94 -20.03 -12.33 -17.19
CA THR A 94 -20.59 -12.93 -15.98
C THR A 94 -19.56 -13.85 -15.33
N PHE A 95 -19.57 -13.90 -13.99
CA PHE A 95 -18.71 -14.81 -13.25
C PHE A 95 -18.95 -16.26 -13.74
N PRO A 96 -17.91 -17.02 -14.13
CA PRO A 96 -18.09 -18.32 -14.77
C PRO A 96 -18.90 -19.30 -13.91
N GLU A 97 -19.96 -19.89 -14.49
CA GLU A 97 -20.88 -20.78 -13.75
C GLU A 97 -20.18 -22.01 -13.17
N PHE A 98 -19.19 -22.58 -13.88
CA PHE A 98 -18.43 -23.74 -13.40
C PHE A 98 -17.66 -23.42 -12.11
N LEU A 99 -17.08 -22.21 -11.98
CA LEU A 99 -16.43 -21.77 -10.75
C LEU A 99 -17.45 -21.58 -9.61
N LYS A 100 -18.68 -21.11 -9.90
CA LYS A 100 -19.72 -21.02 -8.87
C LYS A 100 -20.07 -22.38 -8.31
N SER A 101 -20.16 -23.41 -9.16
CA SER A 101 -20.41 -24.78 -8.72
C SER A 101 -19.27 -25.35 -7.89
N GLU A 102 -18.01 -25.12 -8.28
CA GLU A 102 -16.83 -25.59 -7.55
C GLU A 102 -16.67 -24.91 -6.19
N ILE A 103 -16.92 -23.61 -6.09
CA ILE A 103 -16.89 -22.89 -4.82
C ILE A 103 -17.98 -23.44 -3.89
N LYS A 104 -19.20 -23.63 -4.40
CA LYS A 104 -20.32 -24.19 -3.62
C LYS A 104 -20.05 -25.64 -3.17
N SER A 105 -19.41 -26.47 -3.99
CA SER A 105 -19.05 -27.83 -3.61
C SER A 105 -17.93 -27.85 -2.57
N THR A 106 -16.91 -27.01 -2.73
CA THR A 106 -15.79 -26.88 -1.78
C THR A 106 -16.27 -26.38 -0.42
N MET A 107 -17.21 -25.43 -0.38
CA MET A 107 -17.87 -24.97 0.85
C MET A 107 -18.72 -26.06 1.53
N LYS A 108 -19.27 -27.01 0.77
CA LYS A 108 -20.02 -28.16 1.31
C LYS A 108 -19.13 -29.31 1.79
N GLN A 109 -17.92 -29.45 1.23
CA GLN A 109 -16.94 -30.48 1.58
C GLN A 109 -16.01 -30.08 2.75
N VAL A 110 -16.33 -29.00 3.48
CA VAL A 110 -15.55 -28.55 4.66
C VAL A 110 -15.54 -29.58 5.79
N ASN A 111 -16.39 -30.62 5.73
CA ASN A 111 -16.52 -31.61 6.81
C ASN A 111 -15.78 -32.95 6.65
N ASP A 112 -15.10 -33.29 5.52
CA ASP A 112 -14.70 -34.71 5.34
C ASP A 112 -13.41 -35.05 4.55
N VAL A 113 -12.47 -34.14 4.29
CA VAL A 113 -11.18 -34.54 3.67
C VAL A 113 -9.98 -33.83 4.31
N PRO A 114 -8.97 -34.55 4.84
CA PRO A 114 -7.72 -33.98 5.31
C PRO A 114 -6.79 -33.64 4.14
N ILE A 115 -6.19 -32.45 4.18
CA ILE A 115 -4.93 -32.04 3.54
C ILE A 115 -4.84 -32.39 2.04
N ALA A 116 -5.26 -31.47 1.17
CA ALA A 116 -4.73 -31.42 -0.19
C ALA A 116 -3.30 -30.85 -0.12
N ALA A 117 -2.33 -31.69 0.23
CA ALA A 117 -0.93 -31.40 -0.06
C ALA A 117 -0.82 -31.43 -1.58
N SER A 118 -0.63 -30.29 -2.22
CA SER A 118 -0.03 -30.34 -3.55
C SER A 118 1.39 -30.87 -3.36
N GLY A 119 1.88 -31.72 -4.27
CA GLY A 119 3.26 -32.21 -4.24
C GLY A 119 4.33 -31.12 -4.37
N ASP A 120 3.93 -29.85 -4.36
CA ASP A 120 4.69 -28.67 -4.74
C ASP A 120 5.08 -27.80 -3.52
N GLY A 121 4.93 -28.32 -2.30
CA GLY A 121 5.34 -27.62 -1.07
C GLY A 121 4.33 -26.59 -0.52
N TRP A 122 3.09 -26.55 -1.02
CA TRP A 122 2.02 -25.67 -0.55
C TRP A 122 0.96 -26.41 0.27
N TYR A 123 0.58 -25.83 1.41
CA TYR A 123 -0.41 -26.37 2.34
C TYR A 123 -1.53 -25.34 2.60
N HIS A 124 -2.78 -25.82 2.66
CA HIS A 124 -3.99 -24.97 2.81
C HIS A 124 -4.86 -25.49 3.97
N PRO A 125 -4.46 -25.28 5.23
CA PRO A 125 -5.27 -25.67 6.39
C PRO A 125 -6.63 -24.97 6.39
N LYS A 126 -7.68 -25.69 6.78
CA LYS A 126 -9.06 -25.20 6.89
C LYS A 126 -9.45 -24.80 8.31
N SER A 127 -8.65 -25.15 9.30
CA SER A 127 -8.84 -24.73 10.70
C SER A 127 -7.50 -24.53 11.42
N ILE A 128 -7.54 -23.87 12.57
CA ILE A 128 -6.35 -23.68 13.43
C ILE A 128 -5.80 -25.05 13.90
N GLU A 129 -6.67 -26.02 14.19
CA GLU A 129 -6.28 -27.38 14.60
C GLU A 129 -5.60 -28.16 13.47
N GLU A 130 -6.00 -27.94 12.22
CA GLU A 130 -5.29 -28.51 11.07
C GLU A 130 -3.90 -27.90 10.90
N LEU A 131 -3.78 -26.57 11.05
CA LEU A 131 -2.49 -25.89 11.04
C LEU A 131 -1.54 -26.43 12.12
N HIS A 132 -2.03 -26.63 13.35
CA HIS A 132 -1.21 -27.22 14.42
C HIS A 132 -0.77 -28.64 14.09
N ARG A 133 -1.67 -29.48 13.57
CA ARG A 133 -1.32 -30.84 13.13
C ARG A 133 -0.26 -30.85 12.04
N LEU A 134 -0.22 -29.84 11.17
CA LEU A 134 0.86 -29.68 10.19
C LEU A 134 2.20 -29.42 10.91
N PHE A 135 2.26 -28.46 11.83
CA PHE A 135 3.50 -28.16 12.57
C PHE A 135 3.99 -29.27 13.49
N ASP A 136 3.08 -30.10 14.01
CA ASP A 136 3.41 -31.25 14.86
C ASP A 136 3.82 -32.50 14.05
N SER A 137 3.63 -32.47 12.72
CA SER A 137 4.05 -33.56 11.86
C SER A 137 5.56 -33.51 11.60
N SER A 138 6.20 -34.69 11.58
CA SER A 138 7.63 -34.86 11.24
C SER A 138 8.05 -34.27 9.89
N TRP A 139 7.08 -33.87 9.07
CA TRP A 139 7.31 -33.25 7.78
C TRP A 139 7.96 -31.87 7.90
N PHE A 140 7.85 -31.17 9.04
CA PHE A 140 8.26 -29.76 9.17
C PHE A 140 9.49 -29.55 10.08
N ASP A 141 10.12 -30.62 10.59
CA ASP A 141 11.17 -30.50 11.61
C ASP A 141 12.50 -29.94 11.06
N ASP A 142 12.84 -30.20 9.79
CA ASP A 142 14.06 -29.72 9.11
C ASP A 142 13.77 -28.82 7.89
N SER A 143 12.52 -28.36 7.72
CA SER A 143 12.11 -27.55 6.57
C SER A 143 11.99 -26.08 6.94
N SER A 144 12.46 -25.20 6.05
CA SER A 144 12.14 -23.78 6.10
C SER A 144 10.66 -23.56 5.74
N VAL A 145 9.92 -22.85 6.60
CA VAL A 145 8.46 -22.66 6.45
C VAL A 145 8.11 -21.19 6.38
N LYS A 146 7.23 -20.83 5.43
CA LYS A 146 6.63 -19.51 5.34
C LYS A 146 5.11 -19.58 5.46
N ILE A 147 4.57 -18.92 6.48
CA ILE A 147 3.14 -18.63 6.57
C ILE A 147 2.82 -17.49 5.60
N VAL A 148 1.82 -17.70 4.75
CA VAL A 148 1.37 -16.76 3.72
C VAL A 148 -0.13 -16.52 3.87
N ALA A 149 -0.55 -15.29 3.61
CA ALA A 149 -1.97 -14.98 3.40
C ALA A 149 -2.19 -14.33 2.02
N SER A 150 -1.32 -13.40 1.62
CA SER A 150 -1.42 -12.72 0.31
C SER A 150 -0.07 -12.29 -0.28
N ASN A 151 1.04 -12.68 0.39
CA ASN A 151 2.43 -12.49 -0.03
C ASN A 151 2.88 -11.06 -0.40
N THR A 152 2.09 -10.02 -0.15
CA THR A 152 2.45 -8.62 -0.47
C THR A 152 3.71 -8.14 0.26
N GLY A 153 4.03 -8.73 1.42
CA GLY A 153 5.27 -8.46 2.16
C GLY A 153 6.54 -8.79 1.39
N SER A 154 6.49 -9.76 0.45
CA SER A 154 7.64 -10.10 -0.42
C SER A 154 8.03 -8.95 -1.38
N GLY A 155 7.07 -8.06 -1.67
CA GLY A 155 7.33 -6.84 -2.45
C GLY A 155 8.06 -5.75 -1.65
N VAL A 156 8.07 -5.84 -0.31
CA VAL A 156 8.80 -4.93 0.58
C VAL A 156 10.16 -5.54 0.94
N TYR A 157 10.14 -6.75 1.50
CA TYR A 157 11.34 -7.51 1.81
C TYR A 157 11.37 -8.74 0.90
N LYS A 158 12.26 -8.71 -0.08
CA LYS A 158 12.46 -9.85 -0.97
C LYS A 158 12.97 -11.02 -0.14
N ASP A 159 12.36 -12.19 -0.36
CA ASP A 159 12.88 -13.43 0.21
C ASP A 159 14.32 -13.64 -0.32
N GLN A 160 15.24 -13.99 0.57
CA GLN A 160 16.64 -14.21 0.18
C GLN A 160 16.81 -15.54 -0.56
N ASP A 161 15.90 -16.49 -0.34
CA ASP A 161 15.87 -17.81 -0.96
C ASP A 161 14.44 -18.36 -1.00
N LEU A 162 14.26 -19.49 -1.67
CA LEU A 162 13.02 -20.27 -1.64
C LEU A 162 12.85 -20.94 -0.27
N TYR A 163 11.60 -21.04 0.19
CA TYR A 163 11.26 -21.86 1.34
C TYR A 163 10.89 -23.26 0.87
N ASP A 164 11.21 -24.26 1.68
CA ASP A 164 10.84 -25.65 1.40
C ASP A 164 9.32 -25.83 1.42
N LYS A 165 8.63 -25.05 2.28
CA LYS A 165 7.19 -25.16 2.53
C LYS A 165 6.51 -23.82 2.71
N TYR A 166 5.34 -23.70 2.11
CA TYR A 166 4.45 -22.54 2.24
C TYR A 166 3.10 -22.99 2.83
N ILE A 167 2.60 -22.24 3.80
CA ILE A 167 1.29 -22.50 4.41
C ILE A 167 0.39 -21.30 4.19
N ASP A 168 -0.65 -21.46 3.38
CA ASP A 168 -1.66 -20.42 3.15
C ASP A 168 -2.77 -20.50 4.19
N ILE A 169 -2.87 -19.47 5.03
CA ILE A 169 -3.83 -19.39 6.14
C ILE A 169 -5.12 -18.64 5.77
N LYS A 170 -5.27 -18.18 4.52
CA LYS A 170 -6.44 -17.39 4.09
C LYS A 170 -7.75 -18.19 4.14
N GLY A 171 -7.65 -19.52 4.05
CA GLY A 171 -8.79 -20.43 4.13
C GLY A 171 -9.36 -20.66 5.53
N ILE A 172 -8.68 -20.20 6.59
CA ILE A 172 -9.08 -20.43 7.99
C ILE A 172 -10.16 -19.40 8.40
N PRO A 173 -11.42 -19.81 8.64
CA PRO A 173 -12.52 -18.88 8.93
C PRO A 173 -12.30 -18.03 10.18
N GLU A 174 -11.69 -18.60 11.22
CA GLU A 174 -11.41 -17.94 12.51
C GLU A 174 -10.50 -16.71 12.34
N LEU A 175 -9.67 -16.68 11.30
CA LEU A 175 -8.76 -15.57 11.01
C LEU A 175 -9.42 -14.47 10.15
N SER A 176 -10.63 -14.70 9.65
CA SER A 176 -11.39 -13.77 8.81
C SER A 176 -12.51 -13.04 9.57
N VAL A 177 -12.59 -13.26 10.88
CA VAL A 177 -13.66 -12.74 11.75
C VAL A 177 -13.65 -11.20 11.79
N ILE A 178 -14.83 -10.60 11.80
CA ILE A 178 -15.04 -9.16 12.04
C ILE A 178 -16.16 -9.05 13.08
N ASN A 179 -15.81 -8.73 14.31
CA ASN A 179 -16.78 -8.56 15.40
C ASN A 179 -16.81 -7.10 15.85
N LYS A 180 -18.00 -6.50 15.85
CA LYS A 180 -18.24 -5.17 16.43
C LYS A 180 -19.06 -5.32 17.70
N ASN A 181 -18.65 -4.67 18.78
CA ASN A 181 -19.41 -4.60 20.03
C ASN A 181 -19.15 -3.25 20.74
N ASP A 182 -19.84 -3.01 21.84
CA ASP A 182 -19.76 -1.74 22.58
C ASP A 182 -18.36 -1.42 23.13
N LYS A 183 -17.45 -2.40 23.20
CA LYS A 183 -16.06 -2.22 23.64
C LYS A 183 -15.11 -1.88 22.50
N GLY A 184 -15.48 -2.15 21.25
CA GLY A 184 -14.62 -1.93 20.10
C GLY A 184 -14.82 -2.92 18.95
N ILE A 185 -13.82 -2.99 18.07
CA ILE A 185 -13.84 -3.79 16.85
C ILE A 185 -12.70 -4.81 16.88
N GLU A 186 -13.04 -6.08 16.74
CA GLU A 186 -12.10 -7.17 16.52
C GLU A 186 -11.99 -7.48 15.03
N LEU A 187 -10.76 -7.50 14.51
CA LEU A 187 -10.41 -7.85 13.15
C LEU A 187 -9.51 -9.09 13.15
N GLY A 188 -9.95 -10.15 12.49
CA GLY A 188 -9.13 -11.33 12.23
C GLY A 188 -7.88 -10.99 11.41
N SER A 189 -6.81 -11.76 11.59
CA SER A 189 -5.50 -11.44 11.00
C SER A 189 -5.46 -11.49 9.47
N VAL A 190 -6.34 -12.25 8.80
CA VAL A 190 -6.42 -12.29 7.33
C VAL A 190 -7.40 -11.28 6.72
N VAL A 191 -8.04 -10.44 7.54
CA VAL A 191 -8.86 -9.33 7.06
C VAL A 191 -7.98 -8.38 6.24
N SER A 192 -8.40 -8.08 5.02
CA SER A 192 -7.66 -7.17 4.14
C SER A 192 -7.69 -5.74 4.67
N ILE A 193 -6.65 -4.95 4.40
CA ILE A 193 -6.59 -3.54 4.82
C ILE A 193 -7.78 -2.77 4.23
N SER A 194 -8.18 -3.05 2.98
CA SER A 194 -9.37 -2.43 2.38
C SER A 194 -10.66 -2.75 3.15
N LYS A 195 -10.82 -3.98 3.64
CA LYS A 195 -12.01 -4.33 4.44
C LYS A 195 -11.95 -3.72 5.83
N ALA A 196 -10.77 -3.65 6.44
CA ALA A 196 -10.58 -2.93 7.70
C ALA A 196 -10.95 -1.45 7.57
N ILE A 197 -10.53 -0.77 6.49
CA ILE A 197 -10.93 0.61 6.18
C ILE A 197 -12.46 0.74 6.13
N GLU A 198 -13.14 -0.09 5.34
CA GLU A 198 -14.60 -0.08 5.21
C GLU A 198 -15.30 -0.23 6.58
N VAL A 199 -14.85 -1.18 7.39
CA VAL A 199 -15.40 -1.48 8.71
C VAL A 199 -15.23 -0.31 9.69
N LEU A 200 -14.09 0.38 9.61
CA LEU A 200 -13.70 1.50 10.49
C LEU A 200 -14.29 2.85 10.05
N SER A 201 -14.52 3.06 8.75
CA SER A 201 -15.10 4.29 8.21
C SER A 201 -16.50 4.59 8.73
N ASP A 202 -17.26 3.56 9.11
CA ASP A 202 -18.61 3.70 9.69
C ASP A 202 -18.59 3.93 11.22
N GLY A 203 -17.40 4.13 11.81
CA GLY A 203 -17.18 4.18 13.25
C GLY A 203 -17.17 5.57 13.89
N ASN A 204 -16.72 5.59 15.15
CA ASN A 204 -16.46 6.82 15.92
C ASN A 204 -15.36 7.69 15.29
N LEU A 205 -15.02 8.80 15.95
CA LEU A 205 -13.95 9.71 15.50
C LEU A 205 -12.60 8.99 15.30
N VAL A 206 -12.20 8.13 16.24
CA VAL A 206 -10.92 7.41 16.21
C VAL A 206 -10.88 6.43 15.04
N PHE A 207 -11.93 5.62 14.86
CA PHE A 207 -12.02 4.65 13.77
C PHE A 207 -11.99 5.33 12.40
N ARG A 208 -12.72 6.45 12.23
CA ARG A 208 -12.67 7.23 10.97
C ARG A 208 -11.27 7.75 10.68
N LYS A 209 -10.59 8.33 11.69
CA LYS A 209 -9.21 8.81 11.54
C LYS A 209 -8.21 7.70 11.23
N ILE A 210 -8.39 6.49 11.81
CA ILE A 210 -7.61 5.31 11.46
C ILE A 210 -7.87 4.93 9.99
N ALA A 211 -9.13 4.85 9.57
CA ALA A 211 -9.50 4.52 8.19
C ALA A 211 -8.91 5.51 7.18
N ASP A 212 -8.97 6.81 7.47
CA ASP A 212 -8.39 7.87 6.64
C ASP A 212 -6.87 7.75 6.52
N HIS A 213 -6.19 7.37 7.61
CA HIS A 213 -4.75 7.11 7.57
C HIS A 213 -4.43 5.85 6.75
N LEU A 214 -5.20 4.78 6.94
CA LEU A 214 -4.99 3.52 6.21
C LEU A 214 -5.26 3.67 4.71
N ASN A 215 -6.11 4.60 4.29
CA ASN A 215 -6.30 4.95 2.88
C ASN A 215 -5.03 5.47 2.19
N LYS A 216 -4.05 5.97 2.96
CA LYS A 216 -2.75 6.44 2.49
C LYS A 216 -1.72 5.29 2.39
N VAL A 217 -2.05 4.10 2.88
CA VAL A 217 -1.15 2.93 2.87
C VAL A 217 -1.22 2.21 1.53
N ALA A 218 -0.10 2.20 0.80
CA ALA A 218 0.02 1.54 -0.50
C ALA A 218 -1.10 1.95 -1.49
N SER A 219 -1.32 1.13 -2.53
CA SER A 219 -2.38 1.34 -3.52
C SER A 219 -3.61 0.53 -3.13
N PRO A 220 -4.81 0.87 -3.67
CA PRO A 220 -5.99 0.04 -3.51
C PRO A 220 -5.76 -1.43 -3.90
N PHE A 221 -4.93 -1.70 -4.91
CA PHE A 221 -4.61 -3.07 -5.35
C PHE A 221 -3.90 -3.86 -4.25
N VAL A 222 -2.89 -3.25 -3.61
CA VAL A 222 -2.18 -3.85 -2.49
C VAL A 222 -3.12 -4.01 -1.31
N ARG A 223 -3.89 -2.97 -0.94
CA ARG A 223 -4.81 -3.03 0.23
C ARG A 223 -5.92 -4.06 0.09
N ASN A 224 -6.36 -4.37 -1.13
CA ASN A 224 -7.40 -5.37 -1.37
C ASN A 224 -6.94 -6.79 -1.04
N THR A 225 -5.63 -7.04 -1.01
CA THR A 225 -5.05 -8.37 -0.71
C THR A 225 -4.22 -8.38 0.56
N ALA A 226 -3.41 -7.34 0.81
CA ALA A 226 -2.62 -7.20 2.02
C ALA A 226 -3.51 -7.26 3.27
N THR A 227 -3.09 -8.05 4.25
CA THR A 227 -3.86 -8.28 5.47
C THR A 227 -3.36 -7.41 6.61
N ILE A 228 -4.25 -7.04 7.52
CA ILE A 228 -3.90 -6.26 8.71
C ILE A 228 -2.92 -7.05 9.60
N GLY A 229 -3.12 -8.37 9.74
CA GLY A 229 -2.25 -9.23 10.53
C GLY A 229 -0.87 -9.43 9.89
N GLY A 230 -0.81 -9.57 8.56
CA GLY A 230 0.48 -9.64 7.86
C GLY A 230 1.31 -8.38 8.08
N ASN A 231 0.68 -7.21 8.09
CA ASN A 231 1.35 -5.95 8.38
C ASN A 231 1.89 -5.88 9.82
N ILE A 232 1.10 -6.27 10.82
CA ILE A 232 1.52 -6.29 12.23
C ILE A 232 2.64 -7.31 12.47
N MET A 233 2.55 -8.51 11.88
CA MET A 233 3.62 -9.50 11.96
C MET A 233 4.92 -9.03 11.31
N MET A 234 4.84 -8.28 10.20
CA MET A 234 6.02 -7.66 9.60
C MET A 234 6.64 -6.61 10.53
N ALA A 235 5.82 -5.76 11.15
CA ALA A 235 6.29 -4.74 12.09
C ALA A 235 6.91 -5.34 13.37
N GLN A 236 6.54 -6.56 13.75
CA GLN A 236 7.11 -7.24 14.91
C GLN A 236 8.39 -8.02 14.58
N ARG A 237 8.50 -8.58 13.36
CA ARG A 237 9.62 -9.46 12.98
C ARG A 237 10.74 -8.76 12.23
N LEU A 238 10.46 -7.61 11.62
CA LEU A 238 11.36 -6.90 10.71
C LEU A 238 11.33 -5.39 11.01
N PRO A 239 12.40 -4.64 10.67
CA PRO A 239 12.44 -3.18 10.80
C PRO A 239 11.54 -2.52 9.74
N PHE A 240 10.22 -2.64 9.92
CA PHE A 240 9.21 -2.27 8.94
C PHE A 240 8.50 -0.96 9.30
N GLU A 241 8.57 0.01 8.40
CA GLU A 241 7.97 1.33 8.54
C GLU A 241 6.44 1.31 8.38
N SER A 242 5.76 0.70 9.35
CA SER A 242 4.32 0.48 9.29
C SER A 242 3.51 1.69 9.73
N ASP A 243 2.71 2.23 8.80
CA ASP A 243 1.63 3.19 9.11
C ASP A 243 0.50 2.52 9.93
N VAL A 244 0.21 1.25 9.68
CA VAL A 244 -0.87 0.51 10.36
C VAL A 244 -0.52 0.25 11.83
N ALA A 245 0.69 -0.21 12.12
CA ALA A 245 1.12 -0.48 13.49
C ALA A 245 1.12 0.80 14.33
N THR A 246 1.62 1.91 13.79
CA THR A 246 1.67 3.20 14.51
C THR A 246 0.28 3.70 14.90
N VAL A 247 -0.70 3.69 13.97
CA VAL A 247 -2.05 4.18 14.31
C VAL A 247 -2.78 3.26 15.29
N LEU A 248 -2.59 1.95 15.19
CA LEU A 248 -3.19 0.99 16.10
C LEU A 248 -2.55 1.03 17.49
N LEU A 249 -1.25 1.35 17.56
CA LEU A 249 -0.52 1.54 18.82
C LEU A 249 -1.09 2.73 19.58
N ALA A 250 -1.29 3.87 18.89
CA ALA A 250 -1.90 5.06 19.49
C ALA A 250 -3.35 4.82 19.95
N ALA A 251 -4.10 4.00 19.21
CA ALA A 251 -5.48 3.65 19.55
C ALA A 251 -5.59 2.70 20.76
N GLY A 252 -4.48 2.21 21.31
CA GLY A 252 -4.49 1.27 22.44
C GLY A 252 -4.93 -0.13 22.04
N SER A 253 -4.63 -0.55 20.81
CA SER A 253 -5.05 -1.86 20.30
C SER A 253 -4.36 -3.01 21.04
N THR A 254 -5.02 -4.16 21.07
CA THR A 254 -4.48 -5.42 21.60
C THR A 254 -4.43 -6.47 20.51
N VAL A 255 -3.54 -7.45 20.64
CA VAL A 255 -3.37 -8.56 19.70
C VAL A 255 -3.51 -9.89 20.41
N THR A 256 -4.21 -10.82 19.78
CA THR A 256 -4.31 -12.21 20.24
C THR A 256 -3.46 -13.09 19.36
N VAL A 257 -2.49 -13.78 19.96
CA VAL A 257 -1.58 -14.69 19.26
C VAL A 257 -1.73 -16.11 19.80
N GLN A 258 -1.47 -17.08 18.94
CA GLN A 258 -1.40 -18.50 19.26
C GLN A 258 0.07 -18.93 19.17
N VAL A 259 0.63 -19.38 20.29
CA VAL A 259 1.98 -19.94 20.40
C VAL A 259 1.85 -21.37 20.90
N ALA A 260 2.20 -22.34 20.05
CA ALA A 260 1.88 -23.75 20.28
C ALA A 260 0.39 -23.91 20.65
N SER A 261 0.05 -24.63 21.72
CA SER A 261 -1.34 -24.82 22.16
C SER A 261 -1.90 -23.68 23.03
N LYS A 262 -1.16 -22.58 23.25
CA LYS A 262 -1.57 -21.47 24.14
C LYS A 262 -2.00 -20.24 23.34
N ARG A 263 -3.11 -19.63 23.77
CA ARG A 263 -3.54 -18.30 23.34
C ARG A 263 -3.05 -17.26 24.32
N LEU A 264 -2.40 -16.23 23.82
CA LEU A 264 -1.87 -15.11 24.58
C LEU A 264 -2.45 -13.81 24.02
N CYS A 265 -2.75 -12.86 24.90
CA CYS A 265 -3.22 -11.54 24.54
C CYS A 265 -2.21 -10.52 25.05
N PHE A 266 -1.80 -9.60 24.19
CA PHE A 266 -0.84 -8.55 24.48
C PHE A 266 -1.42 -7.21 24.09
N THR A 267 -1.03 -6.15 24.79
CA THR A 267 -1.10 -4.82 24.16
C THR A 267 -0.22 -4.80 22.92
N LEU A 268 -0.57 -3.99 21.92
CA LEU A 268 0.26 -3.91 20.72
C LEU A 268 1.69 -3.43 21.05
N GLU A 269 1.84 -2.59 22.07
CA GLU A 269 3.16 -2.18 22.56
C GLU A 269 3.99 -3.36 23.09
N GLU A 270 3.45 -4.14 24.03
CA GLU A 270 4.13 -5.31 24.58
C GLU A 270 4.51 -6.32 23.50
N PHE A 271 3.63 -6.49 22.49
CA PHE A 271 3.86 -7.40 21.38
C PHE A 271 5.01 -6.96 20.47
N LEU A 272 5.09 -5.66 20.14
CA LEU A 272 6.15 -5.11 19.31
C LEU A 272 7.51 -5.13 20.02
N GLU A 273 7.52 -4.97 21.35
CA GLU A 273 8.74 -5.06 22.18
C GLU A 273 9.24 -6.50 22.42
N GLN A 274 8.42 -7.52 22.13
CA GLN A 274 8.87 -8.91 22.24
C GLN A 274 9.99 -9.23 21.23
N PRO A 275 10.88 -10.20 21.54
CA PRO A 275 11.77 -10.76 20.53
C PRO A 275 11.01 -11.23 19.28
N PRO A 276 11.60 -11.15 18.07
CA PRO A 276 10.94 -11.53 16.84
C PRO A 276 10.27 -12.89 16.93
N CYS A 277 8.98 -12.94 16.57
CA CYS A 277 8.20 -14.17 16.59
C CYS A 277 8.86 -15.23 15.69
N ASP A 278 8.83 -16.47 16.16
CA ASP A 278 9.22 -17.62 15.37
C ASP A 278 8.27 -17.84 14.18
N SER A 279 8.63 -18.77 13.29
CA SER A 279 7.84 -19.11 12.11
C SER A 279 6.54 -19.85 12.41
N ARG A 280 6.31 -20.27 13.66
CA ARG A 280 5.15 -21.07 14.10
C ARG A 280 4.10 -20.24 14.85
N THR A 281 4.47 -19.04 15.28
CA THR A 281 3.56 -18.10 15.94
C THR A 281 2.52 -17.57 14.97
N LEU A 282 1.25 -17.71 15.35
CA LEU A 282 0.12 -17.26 14.55
C LEU A 282 -0.59 -16.09 15.22
N LEU A 283 -0.67 -14.95 14.53
CA LEU A 283 -1.55 -13.86 14.94
C LEU A 283 -3.00 -14.22 14.57
N LEU A 284 -3.89 -14.24 15.56
CA LEU A 284 -5.30 -14.59 15.39
C LEU A 284 -6.15 -13.36 15.04
N SER A 285 -6.10 -12.34 15.89
CA SER A 285 -6.93 -11.14 15.75
C SER A 285 -6.25 -9.91 16.36
N ILE A 286 -6.71 -8.75 15.92
CA ILE A 286 -6.38 -7.44 16.46
C ILE A 286 -7.67 -6.80 16.95
N PHE A 287 -7.68 -6.35 18.20
CA PHE A 287 -8.83 -5.66 18.80
C PHE A 287 -8.50 -4.18 18.97
N ILE A 288 -9.34 -3.32 18.40
CA ILE A 288 -9.25 -1.87 18.44
C ILE A 288 -10.34 -1.36 19.38
N PRO A 289 -10.00 -0.73 20.52
CA PRO A 289 -11.00 -0.33 21.51
C PRO A 289 -11.86 0.84 21.02
N GLU A 290 -13.09 0.87 21.50
CA GLU A 290 -14.02 1.98 21.34
C GLU A 290 -13.59 3.14 22.24
N TRP A 291 -13.45 4.33 21.66
CA TRP A 291 -13.20 5.56 22.38
C TRP A 291 -14.45 6.44 22.26
N GLY A 292 -15.04 6.81 23.40
CA GLY A 292 -16.17 7.74 23.43
C GLY A 292 -15.84 9.07 22.75
N SER A 293 -16.86 9.78 22.29
CA SER A 293 -16.71 11.06 21.58
C SER A 293 -16.30 12.23 22.49
N ASP A 294 -16.59 12.13 23.77
CA ASP A 294 -16.52 13.27 24.66
C ASP A 294 -15.07 13.54 25.09
N TYR A 295 -14.57 14.71 24.72
CA TYR A 295 -13.24 15.23 25.04
C TYR A 295 -12.05 14.36 24.58
N VAL A 296 -12.30 13.41 23.66
CA VAL A 296 -11.24 12.62 23.00
C VAL A 296 -10.85 13.30 21.69
N THR A 297 -9.56 13.50 21.49
CA THR A 297 -8.98 13.93 20.22
C THR A 297 -8.02 12.86 19.73
N PHE A 298 -8.13 12.51 18.44
CA PHE A 298 -7.22 11.57 17.79
C PHE A 298 -6.77 12.12 16.45
N GLU A 299 -5.47 12.40 16.33
CA GLU A 299 -4.87 12.94 15.12
C GLU A 299 -3.73 12.07 14.63
N THR A 300 -3.58 11.99 13.32
CA THR A 300 -2.53 11.19 12.69
C THR A 300 -1.74 12.03 11.70
N PHE A 301 -0.43 11.80 11.64
CA PHE A 301 0.50 12.54 10.81
C PHE A 301 1.38 11.60 10.01
N ARG A 302 1.75 12.02 8.81
CA ARG A 302 2.55 11.22 7.89
C ARG A 302 3.34 12.13 6.96
N ALA A 303 4.65 11.97 6.96
CA ALA A 303 5.53 12.58 5.97
C ALA A 303 6.15 11.48 5.10
N ALA A 304 6.04 11.60 3.79
CA ALA A 304 6.57 10.63 2.83
C ALA A 304 7.00 11.36 1.55
N PRO A 305 7.88 10.78 0.72
CA PRO A 305 8.20 11.32 -0.60
C PRO A 305 6.97 11.53 -1.49
N ARG A 306 5.93 10.73 -1.27
CA ARG A 306 4.60 10.85 -1.90
C ARG A 306 3.52 10.84 -0.80
N PRO A 307 2.99 12.01 -0.39
CA PRO A 307 2.12 12.11 0.78
C PRO A 307 0.79 11.35 0.61
N PHE A 308 0.29 11.25 -0.62
CA PHE A 308 -0.97 10.56 -0.97
C PHE A 308 -0.85 9.02 -1.09
N GLY A 309 0.26 8.44 -0.65
CA GLY A 309 0.45 6.98 -0.59
C GLY A 309 1.45 6.44 -1.62
N ASN A 310 1.48 5.11 -1.75
CA ASN A 310 2.44 4.38 -2.59
C ASN A 310 3.93 4.68 -2.30
N ALA A 311 4.25 5.17 -1.11
CA ALA A 311 5.62 5.41 -0.66
C ALA A 311 5.70 5.14 0.83
N VAL A 312 6.84 4.61 1.27
CA VAL A 312 7.18 4.49 2.69
C VAL A 312 7.35 5.88 3.30
N SER A 313 6.92 6.05 4.55
CA SER A 313 7.02 7.31 5.28
C SER A 313 8.44 7.54 5.83
N TYR A 314 8.84 8.80 5.90
CA TYR A 314 10.02 9.21 6.67
C TYR A 314 9.73 9.19 8.17
N VAL A 315 8.52 9.60 8.55
CA VAL A 315 7.98 9.53 9.91
C VAL A 315 6.47 9.41 9.78
N ASN A 316 5.87 8.56 10.60
CA ASN A 316 4.44 8.56 10.86
C ASN A 316 4.19 8.69 12.36
N SER A 317 3.04 9.24 12.72
CA SER A 317 2.64 9.34 14.12
C SER A 317 1.13 9.32 14.26
N ALA A 318 0.69 8.93 15.44
CA ALA A 318 -0.72 8.97 15.83
C ALA A 318 -0.80 9.33 17.30
N PHE A 319 -1.63 10.32 17.61
CA PHE A 319 -1.73 10.91 18.94
C PHE A 319 -3.17 10.87 19.40
N LEU A 320 -3.37 10.31 20.59
CA LEU A 320 -4.65 10.28 21.28
C LEU A 320 -4.54 11.13 22.54
N ALA A 321 -5.48 12.03 22.78
CA ALA A 321 -5.57 12.75 24.05
C ALA A 321 -7.01 12.74 24.57
N ARG A 322 -7.17 12.53 25.87
CA ARG A 322 -8.40 12.82 26.60
C ARG A 322 -8.18 14.08 27.42
N THR A 323 -9.04 15.05 27.22
CA THR A 323 -8.97 16.34 27.92
C THR A 323 -10.18 16.54 28.83
N SER A 324 -10.10 17.50 29.75
CA SER A 324 -11.27 17.99 30.47
C SER A 324 -11.28 19.52 30.54
N GLY A 325 -12.41 20.08 31.01
CA GLY A 325 -12.63 21.53 31.05
C GLY A 325 -11.44 22.26 31.68
N SER A 326 -10.88 23.26 30.97
CA SER A 326 -9.61 23.98 31.21
C SER A 326 -8.35 23.46 30.48
N LEU A 327 -8.48 22.73 29.37
CA LEU A 327 -7.33 22.20 28.58
C LEU A 327 -6.42 21.27 29.38
N LEU A 328 -6.96 20.64 30.43
CA LEU A 328 -6.25 19.67 31.25
C LEU A 328 -6.15 18.35 30.50
N ILE A 329 -4.94 17.80 30.35
CA ILE A 329 -4.72 16.49 29.73
C ILE A 329 -4.88 15.41 30.80
N GLU A 330 -5.95 14.63 30.73
CA GLU A 330 -6.20 13.52 31.65
C GLU A 330 -5.42 12.27 31.25
N ASP A 331 -5.39 12.00 29.94
CA ASP A 331 -4.67 10.88 29.37
C ASP A 331 -4.15 11.24 27.99
N ILE A 332 -3.01 10.67 27.61
CA ILE A 332 -2.38 10.94 26.32
C ILE A 332 -1.53 9.75 25.88
N CYS A 333 -1.61 9.43 24.58
CA CYS A 333 -0.81 8.42 23.92
C CYS A 333 -0.16 9.07 22.68
N LEU A 334 1.16 9.00 22.60
CA LEU A 334 1.97 9.63 21.56
C LEU A 334 2.79 8.57 20.83
N ALA A 335 2.21 7.94 19.81
CA ALA A 335 2.89 6.91 19.02
C ALA A 335 3.67 7.52 17.86
N PHE A 336 4.90 7.06 17.65
CA PHE A 336 5.77 7.42 16.53
C PHE A 336 6.29 6.15 15.85
N GLY A 337 6.37 6.15 14.53
CA GLY A 337 6.96 5.08 13.75
C GLY A 337 7.70 5.59 12.52
N ALA A 338 8.29 4.65 11.77
CA ALA A 338 9.05 4.90 10.54
C ALA A 338 10.26 5.84 10.65
N TYR A 339 10.62 6.34 11.83
CA TYR A 339 11.66 7.35 11.99
C TYR A 339 13.11 6.79 12.04
N GLY A 340 13.33 5.53 11.64
CA GLY A 340 14.65 4.88 11.64
C GLY A 340 14.91 3.97 12.83
N VAL A 341 13.88 3.26 13.28
CA VAL A 341 13.94 2.28 14.38
C VAL A 341 13.21 1.00 13.97
N ASP A 342 13.36 -0.07 14.77
CA ASP A 342 12.85 -1.40 14.45
C ASP A 342 11.32 -1.46 14.39
N HIS A 343 10.63 -0.76 15.30
CA HIS A 343 9.15 -0.74 15.34
C HIS A 343 8.61 0.60 15.87
N ALA A 344 7.30 0.79 15.75
CA ALA A 344 6.63 1.96 16.34
C ALA A 344 6.70 1.92 17.87
N ILE A 345 6.90 3.08 18.50
CA ILE A 345 7.00 3.23 19.95
C ILE A 345 6.08 4.33 20.47
N ARG A 346 5.84 4.33 21.78
CA ARG A 346 5.23 5.44 22.50
C ARG A 346 6.29 6.34 23.13
N ALA A 347 6.08 7.65 23.04
CA ALA A 347 6.92 8.63 23.72
C ALA A 347 6.56 8.76 25.21
N LYS A 348 6.65 7.66 25.98
CA LYS A 348 6.19 7.54 27.38
C LYS A 348 6.67 8.68 28.29
N LYS A 349 7.95 9.07 28.18
CA LYS A 349 8.50 10.19 28.95
C LYS A 349 7.73 11.50 28.72
N VAL A 350 7.33 11.76 27.47
CA VAL A 350 6.55 12.94 27.09
C VAL A 350 5.09 12.80 27.56
N GLU A 351 4.51 11.61 27.42
CA GLU A 351 3.17 11.32 27.90
C GLU A 351 3.05 11.53 29.42
N ASP A 352 3.97 10.98 30.20
CA ASP A 352 4.04 11.12 31.66
C ASP A 352 4.22 12.59 32.08
N PHE A 353 5.00 13.36 31.31
CA PHE A 353 5.16 14.78 31.55
C PHE A 353 3.87 15.57 31.29
N LEU A 354 3.09 15.21 30.27
CA LEU A 354 1.88 15.94 29.85
C LEU A 354 0.66 15.57 30.68
N LYS A 355 0.57 14.32 31.17
CA LYS A 355 -0.54 13.84 31.99
C LYS A 355 -0.71 14.71 33.24
N GLY A 356 -1.94 15.17 33.47
CA GLY A 356 -2.32 16.04 34.58
C GLY A 356 -1.92 17.51 34.43
N LYS A 357 -1.42 17.95 33.27
CA LYS A 357 -1.09 19.37 33.02
C LYS A 357 -2.11 20.06 32.14
N SER A 358 -2.35 21.34 32.42
CA SER A 358 -3.04 22.24 31.50
C SER A 358 -2.09 22.71 30.41
N LEU A 359 -2.57 22.72 29.16
CA LEU A 359 -1.78 23.20 28.03
C LEU A 359 -1.43 24.69 28.17
N SER A 360 -0.14 24.99 27.99
CA SER A 360 0.40 26.35 27.92
C SER A 360 1.63 26.35 27.01
N SER A 361 2.03 27.51 26.50
CA SER A 361 3.21 27.63 25.64
C SER A 361 4.48 27.06 26.29
N PHE A 362 4.62 27.19 27.61
CA PHE A 362 5.73 26.61 28.37
C PHE A 362 5.67 25.08 28.37
N VAL A 363 4.50 24.49 28.65
CA VAL A 363 4.31 23.02 28.65
C VAL A 363 4.58 22.43 27.27
N ILE A 364 4.13 23.09 26.20
CA ILE A 364 4.38 22.65 24.82
C ILE A 364 5.88 22.66 24.51
N LEU A 365 6.59 23.75 24.87
CA LEU A 365 8.03 23.87 24.64
C LEU A 365 8.82 22.78 25.36
N GLU A 366 8.50 22.51 26.63
CA GLU A 366 9.17 21.46 27.40
C GLU A 366 8.87 20.05 26.87
N ALA A 367 7.62 19.78 26.45
CA ALA A 367 7.26 18.51 25.82
C ALA A 367 8.06 18.27 24.52
N ILE A 368 8.26 19.32 23.70
CA ILE A 368 9.06 19.25 22.48
C ILE A 368 10.54 18.99 22.77
N LYS A 369 11.10 19.63 23.80
CA LYS A 369 12.49 19.37 24.22
C LYS A 369 12.67 17.91 24.62
N LEU A 370 11.75 17.39 25.44
CA LEU A 370 11.78 16.01 25.90
C LEU A 370 11.58 14.99 24.76
N LEU A 371 10.80 15.36 23.73
CA LEU A 371 10.61 14.51 22.56
C LEU A 371 11.91 14.32 21.77
N LYS A 372 12.77 15.35 21.65
CA LYS A 372 14.04 15.24 20.91
C LYS A 372 14.97 14.18 21.48
N ASP A 373 14.91 13.95 22.79
CA ASP A 373 15.69 12.89 23.47
C ASP A 373 15.04 11.50 23.32
N THR A 374 13.76 11.45 22.96
CA THR A 374 12.98 10.20 22.84
C THR A 374 12.96 9.68 21.40
N VAL A 375 12.75 10.57 20.42
CA VAL A 375 12.72 10.23 19.00
C VAL A 375 14.11 10.46 18.41
N SER A 376 14.95 9.44 18.51
CA SER A 376 16.31 9.44 17.96
C SER A 376 16.45 8.33 16.90
N PRO A 377 16.53 8.68 15.60
CA PRO A 377 16.79 7.72 14.54
C PRO A 377 18.12 6.97 14.73
N SER A 378 18.14 5.67 14.41
CA SER A 378 19.36 4.84 14.50
C SER A 378 20.47 5.36 13.59
N GLU A 379 21.72 5.07 13.96
CA GLU A 379 22.90 5.42 13.15
C GLU A 379 22.78 4.85 11.73
N GLY A 380 23.15 5.64 10.71
CA GLY A 380 23.01 5.26 9.30
C GLY A 380 21.61 5.52 8.70
N THR A 381 20.63 5.95 9.49
CA THR A 381 19.31 6.35 8.97
C THR A 381 19.43 7.59 8.06
N THR A 382 18.88 7.50 6.85
CA THR A 382 18.84 8.65 5.92
C THR A 382 17.94 9.76 6.45
N HIS A 383 18.33 11.02 6.21
CA HIS A 383 17.56 12.21 6.61
C HIS A 383 17.32 12.34 8.13
N HIS A 384 18.31 11.98 8.95
CA HIS A 384 18.22 11.97 10.42
C HIS A 384 17.60 13.27 10.99
N GLU A 385 18.19 14.44 10.72
CA GLU A 385 17.73 15.73 11.25
C GLU A 385 16.30 16.08 10.80
N TYR A 386 15.97 15.75 9.55
CA TYR A 386 14.63 15.98 9.00
C TYR A 386 13.57 15.13 9.71
N ARG A 387 13.88 13.86 10.01
CA ARG A 387 12.96 12.96 10.75
C ARG A 387 12.71 13.47 12.17
N VAL A 388 13.75 13.91 12.89
CA VAL A 388 13.61 14.52 14.22
C VAL A 388 12.76 15.79 14.15
N SER A 389 13.04 16.66 13.16
CA SER A 389 12.26 17.89 12.96
C SER A 389 10.78 17.61 12.69
N LEU A 390 10.46 16.60 11.86
CA LEU A 390 9.08 16.20 11.57
C LEU A 390 8.35 15.70 12.81
N ALA A 391 8.97 14.86 13.63
CA ALA A 391 8.37 14.37 14.87
C ALA A 391 8.01 15.53 15.83
N VAL A 392 8.92 16.51 15.95
CA VAL A 392 8.68 17.75 16.72
C VAL A 392 7.53 18.56 16.12
N SER A 393 7.51 18.75 14.80
CA SER A 393 6.44 19.49 14.12
C SER A 393 5.08 18.83 14.31
N PHE A 394 4.99 17.51 14.22
CA PHE A 394 3.73 16.78 14.45
C PHE A 394 3.23 16.97 15.88
N LEU A 395 4.10 16.81 16.89
CA LEU A 395 3.71 17.03 18.29
C LEU A 395 3.27 18.48 18.53
N PHE A 396 4.03 19.44 18.00
CA PHE A 396 3.68 20.86 18.11
C PHE A 396 2.32 21.17 17.50
N SER A 397 2.05 20.70 16.28
CA SER A 397 0.76 20.89 15.60
C SER A 397 -0.40 20.30 16.41
N PHE A 398 -0.23 19.10 16.96
CA PHE A 398 -1.24 18.45 17.79
C PHE A 398 -1.53 19.22 19.08
N LEU A 399 -0.50 19.52 19.88
CA LEU A 399 -0.70 20.22 21.16
C LEU A 399 -1.22 21.65 20.97
N SER A 400 -0.81 22.32 19.89
CA SER A 400 -1.31 23.66 19.55
C SER A 400 -2.78 23.62 19.10
N SER A 401 -3.18 22.60 18.34
CA SER A 401 -4.58 22.40 17.96
C SER A 401 -5.46 22.15 19.19
N LEU A 402 -4.99 21.33 20.14
CA LEU A 402 -5.69 21.12 21.42
C LEU A 402 -5.87 22.43 22.19
N ALA A 403 -4.82 23.25 22.29
CA ALA A 403 -4.88 24.54 22.99
C ALA A 403 -5.83 25.55 22.30
N ASN A 404 -5.85 25.56 20.96
CA ASN A 404 -6.64 26.50 20.18
C ASN A 404 -8.09 26.06 19.94
N SER A 405 -8.44 24.79 20.13
CA SER A 405 -9.83 24.30 20.00
C SER A 405 -10.84 25.01 20.94
N SER A 406 -10.35 25.79 21.92
CA SER A 406 -11.12 26.64 22.82
C SER A 406 -11.27 28.11 22.38
N SER A 407 -10.65 28.52 21.27
CA SER A 407 -10.69 29.88 20.71
C SER A 407 -10.91 29.82 19.19
N ALA A 408 -11.76 30.70 18.64
CA ALA A 408 -12.19 30.72 17.24
C ALA A 408 -11.09 30.35 16.20
N PRO A 409 -11.44 29.69 15.08
CA PRO A 409 -10.47 29.11 14.17
C PRO A 409 -9.60 30.21 13.55
N SER A 410 -8.30 30.18 13.89
CA SER A 410 -7.28 30.90 13.15
C SER A 410 -6.68 29.94 12.13
N ASN A 411 -6.55 30.43 10.88
CA ASN A 411 -5.90 29.74 9.78
C ASN A 411 -4.43 29.48 10.17
N ILE A 412 -4.16 28.32 10.78
CA ILE A 412 -2.80 27.83 10.97
C ILE A 412 -2.40 27.18 9.65
N ASP A 413 -1.35 27.68 9.03
CA ASP A 413 -0.69 27.04 7.90
C ASP A 413 -0.33 25.60 8.32
N THR A 414 -1.12 24.65 7.83
CA THR A 414 -0.96 23.23 8.08
C THR A 414 0.33 22.77 7.41
N PRO A 415 1.23 22.04 8.11
CA PRO A 415 2.35 21.41 7.44
C PRO A 415 1.82 20.50 6.33
N ASN A 416 2.45 20.52 5.15
CA ASN A 416 2.12 19.62 4.04
C ASN A 416 1.99 18.16 4.57
N GLY A 417 0.76 17.65 4.67
CA GLY A 417 0.45 16.33 5.24
C GLY A 417 -0.54 16.32 6.41
N SER A 418 -0.86 17.48 7.00
CA SER A 418 -1.95 17.64 7.98
C SER A 418 -3.29 17.79 7.26
N TYR A 419 -4.10 16.73 7.27
CA TYR A 419 -5.50 16.79 6.82
C TYR A 419 -6.42 16.85 8.04
N THR A 420 -6.80 18.06 8.42
CA THR A 420 -7.98 18.29 9.26
C THR A 420 -9.16 18.49 8.32
N HIS A 421 -10.17 17.61 8.38
CA HIS A 421 -11.48 17.94 7.82
C HIS A 421 -11.98 19.19 8.55
N GLU A 422 -12.05 20.33 7.85
CA GLU A 422 -12.77 21.49 8.35
C GLU A 422 -14.26 21.16 8.35
N THR A 423 -14.81 20.76 9.49
CA THR A 423 -16.26 20.76 9.70
C THR A 423 -16.73 22.21 9.91
N GLY A 424 -16.81 22.96 8.81
CA GLY A 424 -17.51 24.24 8.75
C GLY A 424 -19.02 24.00 8.74
N SER A 425 -19.67 24.19 9.87
CA SER A 425 -21.12 24.19 10.01
C SER A 425 -21.76 25.35 9.25
N ASN A 426 -22.59 25.05 8.25
CA ASN A 426 -23.73 25.90 7.90
C ASN A 426 -24.99 25.10 8.19
N VAL A 427 -25.73 25.56 9.22
CA VAL A 427 -27.02 25.03 9.63
C VAL A 427 -28.10 25.63 8.72
N ASP A 428 -28.85 24.73 8.10
CA ASP A 428 -30.25 24.81 7.60
C ASP A 428 -30.41 24.39 6.13
N SER A 429 -30.73 23.11 5.92
CA SER A 429 -31.68 22.56 4.92
C SER A 429 -31.71 21.02 4.99
N PRO A 430 -32.88 20.36 4.99
CA PRO A 430 -32.97 18.91 4.98
C PRO A 430 -32.94 18.36 3.55
N GLU A 431 -31.79 18.45 2.88
CA GLU A 431 -31.56 17.72 1.63
C GLU A 431 -30.23 16.97 1.73
N ARG A 432 -30.31 15.63 1.74
CA ARG A 432 -29.16 14.73 1.74
C ARG A 432 -28.48 14.76 0.38
N HIS A 433 -27.77 15.84 0.08
CA HIS A 433 -26.73 15.84 -0.94
C HIS A 433 -25.41 15.52 -0.27
N ILE A 434 -24.88 14.33 -0.56
CA ILE A 434 -23.53 13.91 -0.22
C ILE A 434 -22.56 14.85 -0.95
N LYS A 435 -22.26 16.01 -0.36
CA LYS A 435 -21.16 16.87 -0.81
C LYS A 435 -19.87 16.21 -0.35
N VAL A 436 -19.32 15.37 -1.22
CA VAL A 436 -17.90 15.03 -1.17
C VAL A 436 -17.14 16.34 -1.38
N ASP A 437 -16.28 16.71 -0.43
CA ASP A 437 -15.56 17.98 -0.45
C ASP A 437 -14.84 18.20 -1.79
N SER A 438 -15.05 19.39 -2.37
CA SER A 438 -14.55 19.77 -3.70
C SER A 438 -13.00 19.92 -3.76
N ASN A 439 -12.31 19.73 -2.64
CA ASN A 439 -10.85 19.75 -2.51
C ASN A 439 -10.19 18.36 -2.68
N ASP A 440 -10.99 17.30 -2.85
CA ASP A 440 -10.54 15.90 -2.98
C ASP A 440 -10.24 15.44 -4.42
N LEU A 441 -10.38 16.33 -5.42
CA LEU A 441 -10.08 16.06 -6.83
C LEU A 441 -8.76 16.77 -7.23
N PRO A 442 -7.61 16.07 -7.22
CA PRO A 442 -6.31 16.73 -7.34
C PRO A 442 -5.99 17.29 -8.73
N ILE A 443 -6.69 16.87 -9.80
CA ILE A 443 -6.35 17.31 -11.17
C ILE A 443 -7.50 18.06 -11.83
N ARG A 444 -7.38 19.40 -11.84
CA ARG A 444 -8.07 20.30 -12.79
C ARG A 444 -7.09 20.63 -13.91
N SER A 445 -7.53 20.53 -15.16
CA SER A 445 -6.65 20.78 -16.32
C SER A 445 -7.32 21.67 -17.36
N ARG A 446 -6.52 22.48 -18.05
CA ARG A 446 -6.93 23.27 -19.21
C ARG A 446 -5.95 23.02 -20.33
N GLN A 447 -6.47 22.70 -21.52
CA GLN A 447 -5.69 22.56 -22.74
C GLN A 447 -6.31 23.45 -23.81
N GLU A 448 -5.49 24.29 -24.43
CA GLU A 448 -5.90 25.12 -25.56
C GLU A 448 -5.17 24.65 -26.81
N MET A 449 -5.94 24.35 -27.85
CA MET A 449 -5.39 23.93 -29.14
C MET A 449 -6.04 24.71 -30.27
N VAL A 450 -5.21 25.05 -31.25
CA VAL A 450 -5.64 25.67 -32.50
C VAL A 450 -5.74 24.58 -33.54
N PHE A 451 -6.95 24.38 -34.07
CA PHE A 451 -7.20 23.41 -35.13
C PHE A 451 -7.10 24.11 -36.48
N SER A 452 -6.46 23.46 -37.45
CA SER A 452 -6.44 23.91 -38.84
C SER A 452 -7.03 22.83 -39.75
N ASP A 453 -7.79 23.26 -40.75
CA ASP A 453 -8.33 22.42 -41.83
C ASP A 453 -7.53 22.58 -43.13
N GLU A 454 -6.48 23.42 -43.15
CA GLU A 454 -5.73 23.80 -44.35
C GLU A 454 -4.96 22.62 -44.97
N TYR A 455 -4.34 21.77 -44.15
CA TYR A 455 -3.49 20.65 -44.61
C TYR A 455 -3.89 19.31 -43.97
N LYS A 456 -5.13 18.85 -44.13
CA LYS A 456 -5.60 17.61 -43.48
C LYS A 456 -4.70 16.39 -43.78
N PRO A 457 -4.29 15.61 -42.76
CA PRO A 457 -4.71 15.66 -41.35
C PRO A 457 -3.84 16.54 -40.41
N VAL A 458 -2.87 17.28 -40.95
CA VAL A 458 -1.96 18.14 -40.17
C VAL A 458 -2.76 19.26 -39.48
N GLY A 459 -2.50 19.48 -38.19
CA GLY A 459 -3.20 20.47 -37.37
C GLY A 459 -4.51 19.97 -36.73
N LYS A 460 -4.83 18.67 -36.88
CA LYS A 460 -5.95 18.03 -36.17
C LYS A 460 -5.46 17.17 -34.99
N PRO A 461 -6.26 17.05 -33.92
CA PRO A 461 -5.96 16.21 -32.76
C PRO A 461 -6.22 14.72 -33.08
N ILE A 462 -5.37 14.13 -33.92
CA ILE A 462 -5.52 12.75 -34.36
C ILE A 462 -5.12 11.77 -33.24
N LYS A 463 -5.91 10.71 -33.09
CA LYS A 463 -5.61 9.60 -32.18
C LYS A 463 -4.27 8.95 -32.54
N LYS A 464 -3.47 8.64 -31.52
CA LYS A 464 -2.21 7.90 -31.70
C LYS A 464 -2.47 6.55 -32.39
N VAL A 465 -1.65 6.24 -33.39
CA VAL A 465 -1.67 4.91 -34.05
C VAL A 465 -1.33 3.81 -33.04
N GLY A 466 -2.16 2.76 -33.04
CA GLY A 466 -2.01 1.60 -32.15
C GLY A 466 -2.40 1.87 -30.69
N ALA A 467 -3.19 2.91 -30.41
CA ALA A 467 -3.70 3.15 -29.06
C ALA A 467 -4.64 2.03 -28.58
N GLU A 468 -5.40 1.44 -29.49
CA GLU A 468 -6.36 0.37 -29.21
C GLU A 468 -5.65 -0.92 -28.82
N ILE A 469 -4.67 -1.35 -29.61
CA ILE A 469 -3.87 -2.55 -29.31
C ILE A 469 -3.07 -2.40 -28.00
N GLN A 470 -2.69 -1.17 -27.64
CA GLN A 470 -2.09 -0.89 -26.33
C GLN A 470 -3.11 -0.97 -25.19
N ALA A 471 -4.34 -0.49 -25.42
CA ALA A 471 -5.40 -0.53 -24.42
C ALA A 471 -5.97 -1.94 -24.20
N SER A 472 -5.98 -2.79 -25.24
CA SER A 472 -6.42 -4.19 -25.20
C SER A 472 -5.35 -5.16 -24.70
N GLY A 473 -4.07 -4.78 -24.76
CA GLY A 473 -2.94 -5.66 -24.44
C GLY A 473 -2.47 -6.53 -25.62
N GLU A 474 -2.90 -6.22 -26.85
CA GLU A 474 -2.47 -6.92 -28.08
C GLU A 474 -1.17 -6.37 -28.67
N ALA A 475 -0.71 -5.21 -28.21
CA ALA A 475 0.59 -4.67 -28.58
C ALA A 475 1.71 -5.56 -28.03
N VAL A 476 2.51 -6.15 -28.93
CA VAL A 476 3.61 -7.06 -28.58
C VAL A 476 4.88 -6.26 -28.27
N TYR A 477 5.39 -6.42 -27.05
CA TYR A 477 6.69 -5.95 -26.60
C TYR A 477 7.71 -7.11 -26.57
N VAL A 478 8.98 -6.82 -26.28
CA VAL A 478 10.09 -7.80 -26.39
C VAL A 478 9.84 -9.06 -25.56
N ASP A 479 9.33 -8.90 -24.33
CA ASP A 479 9.09 -10.03 -23.41
C ASP A 479 7.76 -10.75 -23.67
N ASP A 480 6.88 -10.18 -24.52
CA ASP A 480 5.62 -10.83 -24.93
C ASP A 480 5.87 -11.86 -26.06
N ILE A 481 7.08 -11.86 -26.65
CA ILE A 481 7.46 -12.82 -27.68
C ILE A 481 7.57 -14.21 -27.03
N PRO A 482 6.82 -15.23 -27.50
CA PRO A 482 6.86 -16.56 -26.90
C PRO A 482 8.28 -17.15 -26.88
N ALA A 483 8.71 -17.58 -25.70
CA ALA A 483 10.01 -18.22 -25.53
C ALA A 483 10.07 -19.54 -26.32
N PRO A 484 11.18 -19.81 -27.04
CA PRO A 484 11.43 -21.12 -27.65
C PRO A 484 11.47 -22.24 -26.59
N LYS A 485 11.23 -23.49 -27.02
CA LYS A 485 11.18 -24.67 -26.13
C LYS A 485 12.43 -24.84 -25.26
N ASP A 486 13.61 -24.57 -25.83
CA ASP A 486 14.90 -24.73 -25.15
C ASP A 486 15.53 -23.37 -24.79
N CYS A 487 14.68 -22.36 -24.54
CA CYS A 487 15.14 -21.04 -24.11
C CYS A 487 15.81 -21.11 -22.73
N LEU A 488 16.99 -20.51 -22.62
CA LEU A 488 17.70 -20.35 -21.35
C LEU A 488 17.53 -18.92 -20.85
N TYR A 489 17.59 -18.75 -19.53
CA TYR A 489 17.42 -17.45 -18.89
C TYR A 489 18.73 -16.97 -18.30
N GLY A 490 19.03 -15.69 -18.53
CA GLY A 490 20.24 -15.03 -18.05
C GLY A 490 19.90 -13.97 -17.00
N ALA A 491 20.69 -13.91 -15.92
CA ALA A 491 20.66 -12.80 -14.97
C ALA A 491 22.06 -12.23 -14.77
N PHE A 492 22.19 -10.91 -14.80
CA PHE A 492 23.48 -10.25 -14.54
C PHE A 492 23.87 -10.39 -13.06
N ILE A 493 25.16 -10.58 -12.85
CA ILE A 493 25.83 -10.51 -11.56
C ILE A 493 26.48 -9.13 -11.50
N TYR A 494 26.10 -8.32 -10.52
CA TYR A 494 26.58 -6.94 -10.38
C TYR A 494 27.55 -6.79 -9.20
N SER A 495 28.50 -5.86 -9.32
CA SER A 495 29.28 -5.40 -8.17
C SER A 495 28.37 -4.69 -7.16
N THR A 496 28.49 -5.04 -5.89
CA THR A 496 27.87 -4.30 -4.78
C THR A 496 28.81 -3.27 -4.15
N HIS A 497 30.05 -3.18 -4.65
CA HIS A 497 31.10 -2.32 -4.10
C HIS A 497 31.39 -1.18 -5.07
N PRO A 498 31.64 0.05 -4.55
CA PRO A 498 31.98 1.19 -5.40
C PRO A 498 33.34 1.03 -6.09
N HIS A 499 34.26 0.26 -5.54
CA HIS A 499 35.53 -0.07 -6.19
C HIS A 499 36.14 -1.31 -5.53
N ALA A 500 36.34 -2.41 -6.26
CA ALA A 500 36.85 -3.67 -5.69
C ALA A 500 37.44 -4.63 -6.73
N HIS A 501 38.38 -5.47 -6.30
CA HIS A 501 38.88 -6.58 -7.12
C HIS A 501 37.90 -7.77 -7.11
N VAL A 502 37.59 -8.29 -8.29
CA VAL A 502 36.81 -9.53 -8.45
C VAL A 502 37.75 -10.73 -8.31
N ARG A 503 37.69 -11.42 -7.17
CA ARG A 503 38.52 -12.62 -6.92
C ARG A 503 37.89 -13.90 -7.45
N SER A 504 36.60 -14.09 -7.18
CA SER A 504 35.86 -15.30 -7.54
C SER A 504 34.36 -15.07 -7.46
N ILE A 505 33.60 -15.84 -8.23
CA ILE A 505 32.13 -15.89 -8.16
C ILE A 505 31.76 -17.26 -7.60
N ASN A 506 31.03 -17.29 -6.48
CA ASN A 506 30.57 -18.53 -5.84
C ASN A 506 29.09 -18.41 -5.48
N PHE A 507 28.36 -19.52 -5.55
CA PHE A 507 26.95 -19.60 -5.14
C PHE A 507 26.83 -20.31 -3.79
N LYS A 508 25.88 -19.87 -2.96
CA LYS A 508 25.46 -20.63 -1.78
C LYS A 508 24.71 -21.88 -2.23
N SER A 509 24.82 -22.96 -1.47
CA SER A 509 24.02 -24.16 -1.70
C SER A 509 22.55 -23.87 -1.42
N SER A 510 21.72 -23.85 -2.47
CA SER A 510 20.28 -23.65 -2.39
C SER A 510 19.50 -24.33 -3.51
N LEU A 511 18.17 -24.44 -3.36
CA LEU A 511 17.28 -24.91 -4.43
C LEU A 511 17.45 -24.10 -5.72
N ALA A 512 17.61 -22.78 -5.61
CA ALA A 512 17.85 -21.92 -6.77
C ALA A 512 19.21 -22.22 -7.44
N SER A 513 20.26 -22.50 -6.66
CA SER A 513 21.58 -22.83 -7.20
C SER A 513 21.61 -24.13 -8.02
N GLN A 514 20.69 -25.07 -7.75
CA GLN A 514 20.56 -26.33 -8.51
C GLN A 514 20.07 -26.12 -9.94
N LYS A 515 19.43 -24.97 -10.23
CA LYS A 515 18.94 -24.62 -11.59
C LYS A 515 20.00 -23.94 -12.46
N VAL A 516 21.16 -23.59 -11.88
CA VAL A 516 22.24 -22.89 -12.59
C VAL A 516 22.96 -23.85 -13.55
N ILE A 517 23.09 -23.45 -14.81
CA ILE A 517 23.79 -24.19 -15.85
C ILE A 517 25.26 -23.77 -15.89
N THR A 518 25.51 -22.45 -15.98
CA THR A 518 26.86 -21.89 -16.07
C THR A 518 26.88 -20.40 -15.70
N VAL A 519 28.08 -19.85 -15.57
CA VAL A 519 28.32 -18.40 -15.45
C VAL A 519 29.24 -17.97 -16.58
N ILE A 520 28.82 -16.94 -17.31
CA ILE A 520 29.59 -16.30 -18.38
C ILE A 520 30.25 -15.05 -17.80
N THR A 521 31.55 -14.89 -18.04
CA THR A 521 32.41 -13.81 -17.52
C THR A 521 33.28 -13.23 -18.64
N ALA A 522 34.14 -12.26 -18.31
CA ALA A 522 35.15 -11.73 -19.23
C ALA A 522 36.05 -12.83 -19.85
N LYS A 523 36.26 -13.95 -19.14
CA LYS A 523 37.09 -15.07 -19.59
C LYS A 523 36.44 -15.91 -20.69
N ASP A 524 35.12 -15.80 -20.83
CA ASP A 524 34.32 -16.57 -21.78
C ASP A 524 34.13 -15.81 -23.11
N ILE A 525 34.71 -14.60 -23.23
CA ILE A 525 34.71 -13.83 -24.47
C ILE A 525 35.51 -14.61 -25.52
N PRO A 526 34.92 -14.92 -26.70
CA PRO A 526 35.60 -15.70 -27.73
C PRO A 526 36.89 -15.05 -28.23
N SER A 527 37.81 -15.84 -28.77
CA SER A 527 39.03 -15.33 -29.40
C SER A 527 38.68 -14.34 -30.53
N GLY A 528 39.26 -13.13 -30.45
CA GLY A 528 38.97 -12.03 -31.37
C GLY A 528 37.79 -11.14 -30.95
N GLY A 529 37.08 -11.47 -29.87
CA GLY A 529 36.11 -10.59 -29.22
C GLY A 529 36.78 -9.59 -28.28
N GLU A 530 36.12 -8.46 -28.05
CA GLU A 530 36.56 -7.41 -27.13
C GLU A 530 35.60 -7.30 -25.94
N ASN A 531 36.13 -7.06 -24.74
CA ASN A 531 35.34 -6.84 -23.53
C ASN A 531 34.77 -5.42 -23.50
N ILE A 532 33.87 -5.09 -24.42
CA ILE A 532 33.26 -3.75 -24.55
C ILE A 532 31.73 -3.88 -24.51
N GLY A 533 31.11 -3.29 -23.49
CA GLY A 533 29.66 -3.25 -23.32
C GLY A 533 29.02 -1.99 -23.89
N SER A 534 29.75 -0.87 -23.90
CA SER A 534 29.32 0.40 -24.49
C SER A 534 30.54 1.16 -25.01
N SER A 535 30.38 1.89 -26.10
CA SER A 535 31.41 2.79 -26.62
C SER A 535 30.75 4.13 -26.91
N PHE A 536 31.01 5.12 -26.05
CA PHE A 536 30.53 6.49 -26.25
C PHE A 536 31.71 7.46 -26.19
N LEU A 537 31.83 8.31 -27.22
CA LEU A 537 32.79 9.43 -27.28
C LEU A 537 34.20 9.10 -26.73
N MET A 538 34.84 8.05 -27.25
CA MET A 538 36.25 7.67 -27.02
C MET A 538 36.59 7.00 -25.67
N GLN A 539 35.60 6.67 -24.82
CA GLN A 539 35.79 5.75 -23.70
C GLN A 539 34.84 4.56 -23.85
N GLY A 540 35.43 3.36 -23.85
CA GLY A 540 34.70 2.11 -23.84
C GLY A 540 34.45 1.67 -22.40
N GLU A 541 33.22 1.29 -22.08
CA GLU A 541 32.89 0.62 -20.83
C GLU A 541 33.01 -0.89 -21.02
N ALA A 542 33.64 -1.57 -20.06
CA ALA A 542 33.79 -3.02 -20.13
C ALA A 542 32.44 -3.74 -20.08
N LEU A 543 32.27 -4.80 -20.88
CA LEU A 543 31.06 -5.64 -20.84
C LEU A 543 30.95 -6.36 -19.49
N PHE A 544 32.08 -6.88 -19.00
CA PHE A 544 32.25 -7.48 -17.69
C PHE A 544 33.46 -6.89 -16.96
N ALA A 545 33.30 -6.57 -15.69
CA ALA A 545 34.34 -6.10 -14.79
C ALA A 545 35.38 -7.21 -14.56
N ASP A 546 36.61 -7.00 -15.03
CA ASP A 546 37.75 -7.89 -14.79
C ASP A 546 39.06 -7.09 -14.93
N PRO A 547 40.00 -7.17 -13.97
CA PRO A 547 39.90 -7.81 -12.66
C PRO A 547 39.27 -6.92 -11.58
N ILE A 548 38.90 -5.68 -11.94
CA ILE A 548 38.40 -4.65 -11.01
C ILE A 548 36.99 -4.25 -11.44
N ALA A 549 36.09 -4.17 -10.46
CA ALA A 549 34.84 -3.44 -10.57
C ALA A 549 35.04 -1.99 -10.10
N GLU A 550 34.67 -1.03 -10.94
CA GLU A 550 34.93 0.41 -10.82
C GLU A 550 33.75 1.17 -10.20
N PHE A 551 32.58 0.55 -10.12
CA PHE A 551 31.39 1.12 -9.48
C PHE A 551 30.39 0.03 -9.06
N ALA A 552 29.53 0.38 -8.10
CA ALA A 552 28.41 -0.45 -7.72
C ALA A 552 27.39 -0.51 -8.86
N GLY A 553 26.98 -1.71 -9.25
CA GLY A 553 26.13 -1.96 -10.42
C GLY A 553 26.89 -2.29 -11.69
N GLN A 554 28.23 -2.33 -11.70
CA GLN A 554 28.96 -2.82 -12.87
C GLN A 554 28.77 -4.33 -13.03
N ASN A 555 28.52 -4.77 -14.27
CA ASN A 555 28.36 -6.18 -14.61
C ASN A 555 29.66 -6.94 -14.35
N ILE A 556 29.64 -8.03 -13.60
CA ILE A 556 30.78 -8.94 -13.38
C ILE A 556 30.65 -10.18 -14.30
N GLY A 557 29.42 -10.61 -14.57
CA GLY A 557 29.11 -11.77 -15.38
C GLY A 557 27.62 -11.96 -15.55
N VAL A 558 27.21 -13.05 -16.22
CA VAL A 558 25.82 -13.48 -16.37
C VAL A 558 25.70 -14.92 -15.89
N VAL A 559 24.78 -15.19 -14.96
CA VAL A 559 24.38 -16.55 -14.63
C VAL A 559 23.33 -17.02 -15.63
N VAL A 560 23.47 -18.24 -16.14
CA VAL A 560 22.54 -18.88 -17.09
C VAL A 560 21.84 -20.05 -16.40
N MET A 561 20.52 -20.12 -16.48
CA MET A 561 19.69 -21.10 -15.75
C MET A 561 18.46 -21.57 -16.54
N PHE A 562 17.87 -22.68 -16.08
CA PHE A 562 16.49 -23.04 -16.42
C PHE A 562 15.51 -22.34 -15.48
N LEU A 563 14.31 -22.01 -15.98
CA LEU A 563 13.23 -21.43 -15.18
C LEU A 563 12.42 -22.53 -14.47
#